data_AF-A0A067GDG5-F1
#
_entry.id   AF-A0A067GDG5-F1
#
_cell.length_a   1.000
_cell.length_b   1.000
_cell.length_c   1.000
_cell.angle_alpha   90.00
_cell.angle_beta   90.00
_cell.angle_gamma   90.00
#
_symmetry.space_group_name_H-M   'P 1'
#
loop_
_entity.id
_entity.type
_entity.pdbx_description
1 polymer ?
#
loop_
_entity_poly.entity_id
_entity_poly.type
_entity_poly.pdbx_seq_one_letter_code
_entity_poly.pdbx_strand_id
1 'polypeptide(L)'
;MMMGLMLHANAKSLIKRHMYKDALEVLTMGEEAFSLCDPKVLEFVDNGPLLQIDMVWCYFMLRDISWLSEAGIRLRKAREGIERAHGKDSSRVRLLQAGRHPELALHLRMELLEGVAAYHSGQFDKARNALTSAQAKFFQLQVPDESLSLVMSMGFKEQDAKRALRICSQDVGSAIDFLVEEKAKRVKEREDNEQRRKEIMEQKRYGLTPLKKAVDIEKIKELVSIGFEKELVAEALRRNENDSQKALDDLTNPESNSAIQLYIESRKRKRCRQAADAKIEQLVAMGFERPRVIEACRAGGDDIHQIMLQLLGEPGSNPTAAANNNASTSISMPNNGEPSSSINNENVEGDPDSSFEETSATEDVNGRDVEMEDELANDLTGDVFADYDIEVTKEGEAISEYLSLLDSVAGIAIEKARN
;
A
#
# COMPACT_ATOMS: atom_id res chain seq x y z
N MET A 1 5.63 -15.75 2.01
CA MET A 1 5.50 -14.98 3.26
C MET A 1 4.67 -13.72 3.07
N MET A 2 5.16 -12.66 2.39
CA MET A 2 4.45 -11.37 2.22
C MET A 2 2.98 -11.53 1.80
N MET A 3 2.68 -12.36 0.80
CA MET A 3 1.32 -12.66 0.35
C MET A 3 0.40 -13.17 1.49
N GLY A 4 0.86 -14.13 2.30
CA GLY A 4 0.08 -14.67 3.43
C GLY A 4 -0.18 -13.64 4.53
N LEU A 5 0.81 -12.77 4.81
CA LEU A 5 0.66 -11.64 5.72
C LEU A 5 -0.37 -10.63 5.20
N MET A 6 -0.29 -10.25 3.91
CA MET A 6 -1.22 -9.32 3.27
C MET A 6 -2.66 -9.86 3.23
N LEU A 7 -2.82 -11.16 2.91
CA LEU A 7 -4.11 -11.84 2.97
C LEU A 7 -4.67 -11.86 4.40
N HIS A 8 -3.83 -12.11 5.42
CA HIS A 8 -4.27 -12.08 6.81
C HIS A 8 -4.69 -10.67 7.26
N ALA A 9 -3.96 -9.62 6.87
CA ALA A 9 -4.34 -8.23 7.12
C ALA A 9 -5.68 -7.86 6.45
N ASN A 10 -5.89 -8.29 5.21
CA ASN A 10 -7.16 -8.12 4.49
C ASN A 10 -8.32 -8.86 5.22
N ALA A 11 -8.11 -10.11 5.61
CA ALA A 11 -9.09 -10.87 6.40
C ALA A 11 -9.44 -10.18 7.73
N LYS A 12 -8.48 -9.59 8.44
CA LYS A 12 -8.77 -8.80 9.66
C LYS A 12 -9.63 -7.57 9.37
N SER A 13 -9.46 -6.93 8.21
CA SER A 13 -10.35 -5.86 7.74
C SER A 13 -11.78 -6.37 7.51
N LEU A 14 -11.94 -7.55 6.89
CA LEU A 14 -13.24 -8.20 6.67
C LEU A 14 -13.91 -8.64 7.98
N ILE A 15 -13.15 -9.17 8.95
CA ILE A 15 -13.62 -9.50 10.31
C ILE A 15 -14.12 -8.24 11.04
N LYS A 16 -13.37 -7.13 10.97
CA LYS A 16 -13.79 -5.83 11.53
C LYS A 16 -15.08 -5.31 10.88
N ARG A 17 -15.32 -5.60 9.58
CA ARG A 17 -16.57 -5.34 8.85
C ARG A 17 -17.67 -6.41 9.04
N HIS A 18 -17.40 -7.46 9.82
CA HIS A 18 -18.29 -8.60 10.09
C HIS A 18 -18.63 -9.45 8.86
N MET A 19 -17.80 -9.38 7.81
CA MET A 19 -17.91 -10.15 6.57
C MET A 19 -17.25 -11.53 6.74
N TYR A 20 -17.76 -12.33 7.68
CA TYR A 20 -17.07 -13.53 8.19
C TYR A 20 -16.90 -14.67 7.17
N LYS A 21 -17.72 -14.73 6.10
CA LYS A 21 -17.57 -15.73 5.03
C LYS A 21 -16.41 -15.35 4.11
N ASP A 22 -16.47 -14.13 3.58
CA ASP A 22 -15.46 -13.51 2.73
C ASP A 22 -14.09 -13.50 3.44
N ALA A 23 -14.09 -13.20 4.75
CA ALA A 23 -12.90 -13.31 5.58
C ALA A 23 -12.33 -14.73 5.63
N LEU A 24 -13.17 -15.77 5.75
CA LEU A 24 -12.74 -17.16 5.78
C LEU A 24 -12.14 -17.63 4.44
N GLU A 25 -12.68 -17.18 3.31
CA GLU A 25 -12.10 -17.42 1.98
C GLU A 25 -10.69 -16.81 1.89
N VAL A 26 -10.52 -15.56 2.32
CA VAL A 26 -9.22 -14.88 2.36
C VAL A 26 -8.25 -15.51 3.35
N LEU A 27 -8.70 -15.96 4.53
CA LEU A 27 -7.88 -16.70 5.49
C LEU A 27 -7.42 -18.05 4.94
N THR A 28 -8.24 -18.72 4.13
CA THR A 28 -7.88 -20.00 3.49
C THR A 28 -6.77 -19.79 2.46
N MET A 29 -6.87 -18.76 1.61
CA MET A 29 -5.76 -18.35 0.73
C MET A 29 -4.50 -17.94 1.52
N GLY A 30 -4.66 -17.34 2.71
CA GLY A 30 -3.56 -17.04 3.62
C GLY A 30 -2.89 -18.28 4.20
N GLU A 31 -3.66 -19.31 4.61
CA GLU A 31 -3.16 -20.61 5.07
C GLU A 31 -2.35 -21.30 3.96
N GLU A 32 -2.86 -21.30 2.72
CA GLU A 32 -2.15 -21.79 1.53
C GLU A 32 -0.84 -21.01 1.29
N ALA A 33 -0.89 -19.67 1.30
CA ALA A 33 0.28 -18.82 1.08
C ALA A 33 1.35 -18.94 2.18
N PHE A 34 0.98 -19.32 3.41
CA PHE A 34 1.93 -19.71 4.46
C PHE A 34 2.48 -21.12 4.24
N SER A 35 1.67 -22.09 3.77
CA SER A 35 2.12 -23.47 3.51
C SER A 35 3.25 -23.59 2.49
N LEU A 36 3.40 -22.59 1.61
CA LEU A 36 4.48 -22.47 0.61
C LEU A 36 5.78 -21.86 1.16
N CYS A 37 5.86 -21.49 2.44
CA CYS A 37 7.06 -20.91 3.06
C CYS A 37 7.97 -21.99 3.66
N ASP A 38 9.27 -21.70 3.83
CA ASP A 38 10.18 -22.58 4.59
C ASP A 38 9.66 -22.73 6.04
N PRO A 39 9.36 -23.96 6.51
CA PRO A 39 8.89 -24.19 7.88
C PRO A 39 9.79 -23.58 8.96
N LYS A 40 11.11 -23.49 8.73
CA LYS A 40 12.07 -22.89 9.69
C LYS A 40 11.86 -21.39 9.89
N VAL A 41 11.30 -20.71 8.89
CA VAL A 41 10.93 -19.28 8.99
C VAL A 41 9.62 -19.15 9.76
N LEU A 42 8.69 -20.09 9.60
CA LEU A 42 7.42 -20.12 10.32
C LEU A 42 7.57 -20.53 11.79
N GLU A 43 8.55 -21.37 12.14
CA GLU A 43 8.75 -21.88 13.51
C GLU A 43 8.88 -20.80 14.59
N PHE A 44 9.41 -19.62 14.24
CA PHE A 44 9.65 -18.52 15.18
C PHE A 44 8.63 -17.37 15.08
N VAL A 45 7.56 -17.57 14.29
CA VAL A 45 6.59 -16.53 13.89
C VAL A 45 5.16 -16.96 14.23
N ASP A 46 4.42 -16.07 14.87
CA ASP A 46 3.06 -16.26 15.36
C ASP A 46 1.95 -16.03 14.31
N ASN A 47 2.23 -15.37 13.18
CA ASN A 47 1.27 -15.09 12.09
C ASN A 47 0.43 -16.31 11.65
N GLY A 48 1.04 -17.50 11.49
CA GLY A 48 0.30 -18.72 11.17
C GLY A 48 -0.71 -19.10 12.27
N PRO A 49 -0.27 -19.28 13.53
CA PRO A 49 -1.15 -19.43 14.69
C PRO A 49 -2.24 -18.35 14.86
N LEU A 50 -1.91 -17.08 14.62
CA LEU A 50 -2.88 -15.97 14.64
C LEU A 50 -3.97 -16.18 13.58
N LEU A 51 -3.60 -16.54 12.35
CA LEU A 51 -4.52 -16.86 11.26
C LEU A 51 -5.44 -18.04 11.63
N GLN A 52 -4.92 -19.09 12.27
CA GLN A 52 -5.73 -20.22 12.73
C GLN A 52 -6.78 -19.79 13.78
N ILE A 53 -6.43 -18.88 14.70
CA ILE A 53 -7.36 -18.35 15.70
C ILE A 53 -8.44 -17.49 15.02
N ASP A 54 -8.09 -16.65 14.05
CA ASP A 54 -9.06 -15.85 13.30
C ASP A 54 -9.99 -16.72 12.41
N MET A 55 -9.51 -17.83 11.84
CA MET A 55 -10.38 -18.81 11.14
C MET A 55 -11.43 -19.40 12.08
N VAL A 56 -11.02 -19.81 13.29
CA VAL A 56 -11.94 -20.41 14.27
C VAL A 56 -12.87 -19.34 14.87
N TRP A 57 -12.44 -18.08 14.95
CA TRP A 57 -13.32 -16.95 15.25
C TRP A 57 -14.38 -16.74 14.18
N CYS A 58 -14.03 -16.81 12.88
CA CYS A 58 -15.01 -16.79 11.79
C CYS A 58 -16.00 -17.97 11.88
N TYR A 59 -15.53 -19.18 12.20
CA TYR A 59 -16.41 -20.35 12.44
C TYR A 59 -17.41 -20.09 13.56
N PHE A 60 -16.94 -19.58 14.70
CA PHE A 60 -17.78 -19.24 15.85
C PHE A 60 -18.81 -18.15 15.52
N MET A 61 -18.39 -17.07 14.86
CA MET A 61 -19.27 -15.95 14.49
C MET A 61 -20.32 -16.33 13.44
N LEU A 62 -20.05 -17.31 12.59
CA LEU A 62 -21.02 -17.88 11.65
C LEU A 62 -21.97 -18.90 12.31
N ARG A 63 -21.71 -19.30 13.56
CA ARG A 63 -22.48 -20.28 14.37
C ARG A 63 -22.73 -21.63 13.66
N ASP A 64 -21.86 -22.03 12.73
CA ASP A 64 -21.95 -23.32 12.03
C ASP A 64 -21.23 -24.43 12.81
N ILE A 65 -21.99 -25.40 13.31
CA ILE A 65 -21.51 -26.51 14.14
C ILE A 65 -20.73 -27.54 13.30
N SER A 66 -20.89 -27.57 11.98
CA SER A 66 -20.20 -28.54 11.11
C SER A 66 -18.67 -28.40 11.13
N TRP A 67 -18.15 -27.22 11.47
CA TRP A 67 -16.72 -26.93 11.57
C TRP A 67 -16.10 -27.21 12.95
N LEU A 68 -16.88 -27.70 13.92
CA LEU A 68 -16.44 -27.95 15.30
C LEU A 68 -15.22 -28.89 15.40
N SER A 69 -15.17 -29.94 14.56
CA SER A 69 -14.06 -30.90 14.53
C SER A 69 -12.75 -30.25 14.08
N GLU A 70 -12.81 -29.41 13.03
CA GLU A 70 -11.67 -28.63 12.57
C GLU A 70 -11.27 -27.54 13.58
N ALA A 71 -12.23 -26.88 14.23
CA ALA A 71 -11.95 -25.88 15.26
C ALA A 71 -11.02 -26.43 16.35
N GLY A 72 -11.31 -27.63 16.87
CA GLY A 72 -10.47 -28.30 17.88
C GLY A 72 -9.10 -28.77 17.38
N ILE A 73 -8.89 -28.88 16.07
CA ILE A 73 -7.58 -29.17 15.45
C ILE A 73 -6.80 -27.87 15.24
N ARG A 74 -7.43 -26.85 14.65
CA ARG A 74 -6.84 -25.53 14.39
C ARG A 74 -6.38 -24.83 15.68
N LEU A 75 -7.22 -24.84 16.74
CA LEU A 75 -6.85 -24.27 18.05
C LEU A 75 -5.62 -24.94 18.67
N ARG A 76 -5.47 -26.27 18.51
CA ARG A 76 -4.30 -26.99 19.01
C ARG A 76 -3.02 -26.59 18.27
N LYS A 77 -3.07 -26.57 16.92
CA LYS A 77 -1.97 -26.07 16.07
C LYS A 77 -1.59 -24.64 16.47
N ALA A 78 -2.59 -23.79 16.73
CA ALA A 78 -2.37 -22.42 17.16
C ALA A 78 -1.65 -22.36 18.51
N ARG A 79 -2.16 -23.06 19.54
CA ARG A 79 -1.54 -23.10 20.88
C ARG A 79 -0.09 -23.59 20.83
N GLU A 80 0.19 -24.66 20.11
CA GLU A 80 1.55 -25.20 19.91
C GLU A 80 2.48 -24.20 19.19
N GLY A 81 1.95 -23.40 18.26
CA GLY A 81 2.71 -22.36 17.56
C GLY A 81 2.90 -21.07 18.37
N ILE A 82 1.91 -20.65 19.14
CA ILE A 82 2.03 -19.52 20.08
C ILE A 82 3.06 -19.84 21.17
N GLU A 83 3.04 -21.03 21.78
CA GLU A 83 4.07 -21.41 22.77
C GLU A 83 5.49 -21.42 22.17
N ARG A 84 5.63 -21.78 20.88
CA ARG A 84 6.91 -21.74 20.16
C ARG A 84 7.37 -20.32 19.83
N ALA A 85 6.47 -19.47 19.35
CA ALA A 85 6.78 -18.10 18.93
C ALA A 85 6.96 -17.13 20.11
N HIS A 86 6.10 -17.23 21.13
CA HIS A 86 6.09 -16.36 22.33
C HIS A 86 6.95 -16.89 23.47
N GLY A 87 7.40 -18.14 23.36
CA GLY A 87 8.04 -18.89 24.44
C GLY A 87 7.04 -19.36 25.49
N LYS A 88 7.42 -20.41 26.23
CA LYS A 88 6.61 -20.95 27.32
C LYS A 88 6.25 -19.86 28.34
N ASP A 89 4.99 -19.87 28.79
CA ASP A 89 4.41 -18.90 29.72
C ASP A 89 4.61 -17.43 29.24
N SER A 90 4.57 -17.20 27.92
CA SER A 90 4.80 -15.91 27.26
C SER A 90 6.15 -15.25 27.64
N SER A 91 7.16 -16.04 27.99
CA SER A 91 8.44 -15.54 28.53
C SER A 91 9.28 -14.77 27.51
N ARG A 92 9.35 -15.24 26.25
CA ARG A 92 10.14 -14.61 25.18
C ARG A 92 9.45 -13.35 24.64
N VAL A 93 8.12 -13.36 24.45
CA VAL A 93 7.39 -12.19 23.96
C VAL A 93 7.50 -11.02 24.95
N ARG A 94 7.29 -11.28 26.25
CA ARG A 94 7.44 -10.28 27.31
C ARG A 94 8.87 -9.78 27.47
N LEU A 95 9.89 -10.63 27.30
CA LEU A 95 11.29 -10.21 27.29
C LEU A 95 11.61 -9.27 26.12
N LEU A 96 11.13 -9.58 24.91
CA LEU A 96 11.32 -8.76 23.72
C LEU A 96 10.55 -7.43 23.77
N GLN A 97 9.46 -7.37 24.55
CA GLN A 97 8.58 -6.21 24.66
C GLN A 97 8.74 -5.47 26.01
N ALA A 98 9.89 -5.62 26.68
CA ALA A 98 10.23 -4.91 27.92
C ALA A 98 9.20 -5.06 29.07
N GLY A 99 8.58 -6.23 29.18
CA GLY A 99 7.59 -6.55 30.23
C GLY A 99 6.14 -6.16 29.88
N ARG A 100 5.88 -5.62 28.68
CA ARG A 100 4.53 -5.36 28.15
C ARG A 100 3.80 -6.68 27.84
N HIS A 101 2.47 -6.62 27.78
CA HIS A 101 1.54 -7.76 27.79
C HIS A 101 0.45 -7.73 26.66
N PRO A 102 0.79 -7.44 25.39
CA PRO A 102 -0.19 -7.41 24.31
C PRO A 102 -0.84 -8.78 24.05
N GLU A 103 -0.15 -9.89 24.36
CA GLU A 103 -0.61 -11.25 24.09
C GLU A 103 -1.87 -11.65 24.86
N LEU A 104 -2.25 -10.88 25.89
CA LEU A 104 -3.34 -11.20 26.80
C LEU A 104 -4.70 -11.27 26.09
N ALA A 105 -4.97 -10.38 25.13
CA ALA A 105 -6.22 -10.37 24.37
C ALA A 105 -6.32 -11.53 23.36
N LEU A 106 -5.19 -11.97 22.81
CA LEU A 106 -5.11 -13.17 21.98
C LEU A 106 -5.41 -14.43 22.81
N HIS A 107 -4.80 -14.55 23.99
CA HIS A 107 -5.00 -15.69 24.89
C HIS A 107 -6.45 -15.77 25.39
N LEU A 108 -7.10 -14.62 25.65
CA LEU A 108 -8.54 -14.55 25.92
C LEU A 108 -9.37 -15.20 24.80
N ARG A 109 -9.17 -14.78 23.54
CA ARG A 109 -9.92 -15.32 22.38
C ARG A 109 -9.66 -16.81 22.19
N MET A 110 -8.40 -17.25 22.28
CA MET A 110 -8.02 -18.65 22.14
C MET A 110 -8.69 -19.54 23.20
N GLU A 111 -8.66 -19.15 24.47
CA GLU A 111 -9.24 -19.95 25.56
C GLU A 111 -10.76 -19.96 25.56
N LEU A 112 -11.41 -18.86 25.14
CA LEU A 112 -12.85 -18.86 24.85
C LEU A 112 -13.19 -19.89 23.76
N LEU A 113 -12.50 -19.85 22.63
CA LEU A 113 -12.79 -20.75 21.50
C LEU A 113 -12.51 -22.22 21.84
N GLU A 114 -11.48 -22.51 22.64
CA GLU A 114 -11.26 -23.85 23.22
C GLU A 114 -12.37 -24.26 24.18
N GLY A 115 -12.88 -23.35 25.01
CA GLY A 115 -14.01 -23.58 25.90
C GLY A 115 -15.31 -23.91 25.16
N VAL A 116 -15.61 -23.16 24.10
CA VAL A 116 -16.72 -23.40 23.18
C VAL A 116 -16.57 -24.76 22.48
N ALA A 117 -15.38 -25.07 21.95
CA ALA A 117 -15.12 -26.34 21.28
C ALA A 117 -15.26 -27.53 22.25
N ALA A 118 -14.78 -27.39 23.50
CA ALA A 118 -14.92 -28.39 24.54
C ALA A 118 -16.39 -28.59 24.98
N TYR A 119 -17.18 -27.51 25.06
CA TYR A 119 -18.61 -27.56 25.41
C TYR A 119 -19.40 -28.40 24.40
N HIS A 120 -19.31 -28.09 23.10
CA HIS A 120 -20.00 -28.85 22.06
C HIS A 120 -19.44 -30.26 21.88
N SER A 121 -18.20 -30.50 22.30
CA SER A 121 -17.58 -31.84 22.40
C SER A 121 -17.98 -32.62 23.67
N GLY A 122 -18.92 -32.12 24.48
CA GLY A 122 -19.40 -32.75 25.72
C GLY A 122 -18.39 -32.79 26.87
N GLN A 123 -17.25 -32.10 26.75
CA GLN A 123 -16.16 -32.11 27.73
C GLN A 123 -16.32 -30.94 28.72
N PHE A 124 -17.44 -30.94 29.45
CA PHE A 124 -17.90 -29.81 30.26
C PHE A 124 -16.90 -29.31 31.31
N ASP A 125 -16.10 -30.20 31.94
CA ASP A 125 -15.06 -29.79 32.89
C ASP A 125 -13.94 -28.99 32.23
N LYS A 126 -13.52 -29.39 31.03
CA LYS A 126 -12.52 -28.65 30.23
C LYS A 126 -13.11 -27.32 29.75
N ALA A 127 -14.37 -27.34 29.33
CA ALA A 127 -15.08 -26.13 28.91
C ALA A 127 -15.15 -25.10 30.06
N ARG A 128 -15.57 -25.52 31.26
CA ARG A 128 -15.59 -24.65 32.45
C ARG A 128 -14.20 -24.11 32.79
N ASN A 129 -13.17 -24.97 32.83
CA ASN A 129 -11.81 -24.54 33.12
C ASN A 129 -11.27 -23.50 32.11
N ALA A 130 -11.48 -23.73 30.81
CA ALA A 130 -11.06 -22.80 29.76
C ALA A 130 -11.83 -21.48 29.83
N LEU A 131 -13.16 -21.53 30.00
CA LEU A 131 -14.00 -20.32 30.10
C LEU A 131 -13.75 -19.51 31.37
N THR A 132 -13.46 -20.14 32.52
CA THR A 132 -13.03 -19.44 33.74
C THR A 132 -11.66 -18.78 33.56
N SER A 133 -10.72 -19.44 32.88
CA SER A 133 -9.41 -18.84 32.55
C SER A 133 -9.55 -17.66 31.57
N ALA A 134 -10.42 -17.78 30.57
CA ALA A 134 -10.78 -16.70 29.66
C ALA A 134 -11.45 -15.53 30.42
N GLN A 135 -12.40 -15.80 31.32
CA GLN A 135 -13.08 -14.79 32.13
C GLN A 135 -12.08 -14.00 33.01
N ALA A 136 -11.09 -14.68 33.61
CA ALA A 136 -10.04 -14.02 34.37
C ALA A 136 -9.20 -13.05 33.51
N LYS A 137 -8.89 -13.41 32.26
CA LYS A 137 -8.20 -12.54 31.29
C LYS A 137 -9.10 -11.39 30.83
N PHE A 138 -10.39 -11.63 30.61
CA PHE A 138 -11.36 -10.60 30.24
C PHE A 138 -11.43 -9.49 31.30
N PHE A 139 -11.41 -9.83 32.59
CA PHE A 139 -11.36 -8.84 33.68
C PHE A 139 -10.03 -8.07 33.72
N GLN A 140 -8.89 -8.71 33.47
CA GLN A 140 -7.59 -8.03 33.38
C GLN A 140 -7.50 -7.04 32.19
N LEU A 141 -8.27 -7.29 31.14
CA LEU A 141 -8.36 -6.44 29.93
C LEU A 141 -9.37 -5.29 30.05
N GLN A 142 -10.16 -5.21 31.14
CA GLN A 142 -11.00 -4.03 31.40
C GLN A 142 -10.11 -2.87 31.85
N VAL A 143 -10.23 -1.73 31.17
CA VAL A 143 -9.48 -0.50 31.51
C VAL A 143 -10.32 0.35 32.47
N PRO A 144 -9.80 0.71 33.66
CA PRO A 144 -10.52 1.60 34.57
C PRO A 144 -10.70 3.01 33.99
N ASP A 145 -11.90 3.59 34.18
CA ASP A 145 -12.22 4.95 33.69
C ASP A 145 -11.32 6.03 34.30
N GLU A 146 -10.82 5.84 35.53
CA GLU A 146 -9.85 6.74 36.17
C GLU A 146 -8.51 6.76 35.41
N SER A 147 -7.90 5.59 35.20
CA SER A 147 -6.65 5.45 34.42
C SER A 147 -6.82 5.95 32.99
N LEU A 148 -7.96 5.65 32.36
CA LEU A 148 -8.28 6.09 31.00
C LEU A 148 -8.41 7.62 30.90
N SER A 149 -9.21 8.22 31.78
CA SER A 149 -9.44 9.68 31.78
C SER A 149 -8.16 10.47 32.09
N LEU A 150 -7.29 9.93 32.96
CA LEU A 150 -5.97 10.50 33.23
C LEU A 150 -5.09 10.52 31.98
N VAL A 151 -4.96 9.40 31.25
CA VAL A 151 -4.20 9.36 29.99
C VAL A 151 -4.84 10.25 28.91
N MET A 152 -6.16 10.25 28.78
CA MET A 152 -6.87 11.14 27.84
C MET A 152 -6.69 12.63 28.17
N SER A 153 -6.58 13.01 29.45
CA SER A 153 -6.33 14.41 29.84
C SER A 153 -4.99 14.97 29.34
N MET A 154 -4.03 14.09 28.99
CA MET A 154 -2.74 14.47 28.39
C MET A 154 -2.84 14.70 26.87
N GLY A 155 -4.04 14.59 26.29
CA GLY A 155 -4.29 14.83 24.87
C GLY A 155 -4.16 13.58 23.97
N PHE A 156 -4.09 12.39 24.54
CA PHE A 156 -4.18 11.13 23.79
C PHE A 156 -5.63 10.77 23.47
N LYS A 157 -5.87 10.07 22.36
CA LYS A 157 -7.21 9.60 22.00
C LYS A 157 -7.62 8.43 22.89
N GLU A 158 -8.93 8.25 23.06
CA GLU A 158 -9.51 7.15 23.84
C GLU A 158 -9.04 5.76 23.34
N GLN A 159 -9.01 5.53 22.02
CA GLN A 159 -8.56 4.27 21.43
C GLN A 159 -7.09 3.99 21.73
N ASP A 160 -6.22 4.97 21.45
CA ASP A 160 -4.78 4.89 21.70
C ASP A 160 -4.51 4.62 23.20
N ALA A 161 -5.21 5.35 24.09
CA ALA A 161 -5.12 5.20 25.54
C ALA A 161 -5.62 3.82 26.03
N LYS A 162 -6.75 3.32 25.54
CA LYS A 162 -7.26 1.97 25.86
C LYS A 162 -6.32 0.88 25.37
N ARG A 163 -5.73 1.02 24.18
CA ARG A 163 -4.71 0.09 23.65
C ARG A 163 -3.46 0.09 24.53
N ALA A 164 -2.91 1.26 24.83
CA ALA A 164 -1.72 1.41 25.68
C ALA A 164 -1.92 0.84 27.10
N LEU A 165 -3.04 1.17 27.77
CA LEU A 165 -3.33 0.67 29.12
C LEU A 165 -3.54 -0.85 29.14
N ARG A 166 -4.08 -1.47 28.08
CA ARG A 166 -4.15 -2.94 27.97
C ARG A 166 -2.77 -3.57 27.78
N ILE A 167 -1.93 -3.00 26.90
CA ILE A 167 -0.56 -3.45 26.64
C ILE A 167 0.34 -3.32 27.89
N CYS A 168 0.12 -2.30 28.72
CA CYS A 168 0.91 -2.02 29.91
C CYS A 168 0.28 -2.55 31.22
N SER A 169 -0.62 -3.54 31.15
CA SER A 169 -1.26 -4.16 32.33
C SER A 169 -1.86 -3.15 33.32
N GLN A 170 -2.49 -2.11 32.77
CA GLN A 170 -3.13 -0.98 33.46
C GLN A 170 -2.17 -0.01 34.19
N ASP A 171 -0.84 -0.17 34.09
CA ASP A 171 0.10 0.85 34.56
C ASP A 171 0.04 2.10 33.67
N VAL A 172 -0.37 3.21 34.28
CA VAL A 172 -0.46 4.52 33.64
C VAL A 172 0.92 5.05 33.23
N GLY A 173 1.98 4.79 34.02
CA GLY A 173 3.33 5.27 33.72
C GLY A 173 3.86 4.66 32.42
N SER A 174 3.95 3.33 32.39
CA SER A 174 4.36 2.57 31.20
C SER A 174 3.48 2.83 29.98
N ALA A 175 2.17 3.06 30.17
CA ALA A 175 1.25 3.40 29.07
C ALA A 175 1.54 4.78 28.45
N ILE A 176 1.89 5.79 29.27
CA ILE A 176 2.29 7.12 28.77
C ILE A 176 3.63 7.02 28.03
N ASP A 177 4.63 6.34 28.60
CA ASP A 177 5.94 6.15 27.96
C ASP A 177 5.80 5.42 26.61
N PHE A 178 4.97 4.38 26.55
CA PHE A 178 4.62 3.66 25.32
C PHE A 178 3.96 4.58 24.27
N LEU A 179 3.01 5.42 24.66
CA LEU A 179 2.34 6.35 23.75
C LEU A 179 3.29 7.45 23.23
N VAL A 180 4.25 7.90 24.04
CA VAL A 180 5.29 8.84 23.62
C VAL A 180 6.28 8.18 22.66
N GLU A 181 6.75 6.96 22.99
CA GLU A 181 7.61 6.13 22.13
C GLU A 181 6.96 5.87 20.76
N GLU A 182 5.70 5.41 20.75
CA GLU A 182 4.98 5.14 19.51
C GLU A 182 4.76 6.42 18.69
N LYS A 183 4.36 7.53 19.32
CA LYS A 183 4.16 8.80 18.63
C LYS A 183 5.46 9.32 18.01
N ALA A 184 6.59 9.18 18.70
CA ALA A 184 7.91 9.55 18.18
C ALA A 184 8.32 8.65 16.99
N LYS A 185 8.15 7.32 17.13
CA LYS A 185 8.41 6.34 16.06
C LYS A 185 7.59 6.67 14.80
N ARG A 186 6.28 6.89 14.95
CA ARG A 186 5.36 7.21 13.85
C ARG A 186 5.55 8.61 13.26
N VAL A 187 6.26 9.52 13.93
CA VAL A 187 6.74 10.78 13.32
C VAL A 187 7.97 10.50 12.46
N LYS A 188 8.99 9.85 13.03
CA LYS A 188 10.22 9.53 12.30
C LYS A 188 9.95 8.68 11.06
N GLU A 189 9.10 7.66 11.15
CA GLU A 189 8.73 6.81 10.01
C GLU A 189 8.07 7.60 8.87
N ARG A 190 7.31 8.66 9.18
CA ARG A 190 6.77 9.56 8.16
C ARG A 190 7.83 10.46 7.55
N GLU A 191 8.76 10.97 8.34
CA GLU A 191 9.88 11.79 7.86
C GLU A 191 10.82 10.97 6.96
N ASP A 192 11.21 9.77 7.40
CA ASP A 192 12.02 8.80 6.66
C ASP A 192 11.31 8.39 5.34
N ASN A 193 10.02 8.05 5.39
CA ASN A 193 9.25 7.68 4.18
C ASN A 193 9.00 8.86 3.24
N GLU A 194 8.75 10.07 3.76
CA GLU A 194 8.68 11.28 2.95
C GLU A 194 10.01 11.57 2.25
N GLN A 195 11.14 11.39 2.93
CA GLN A 195 12.45 11.58 2.33
C GLN A 195 12.74 10.52 1.26
N ARG A 196 12.51 9.22 1.53
CA ARG A 196 12.63 8.15 0.53
C ARG A 196 11.75 8.42 -0.70
N ARG A 197 10.51 8.89 -0.51
CA ARG A 197 9.61 9.29 -1.62
C ARG A 197 10.16 10.49 -2.41
N LYS A 198 10.72 11.51 -1.74
CA LYS A 198 11.38 12.67 -2.38
C LYS A 198 12.60 12.24 -3.21
N GLU A 199 13.43 11.34 -2.67
CA GLU A 199 14.62 10.79 -3.34
C GLU A 199 14.27 9.93 -4.57
N ILE A 200 13.23 9.09 -4.49
CA ILE A 200 12.71 8.33 -5.63
C ILE A 200 12.17 9.26 -6.73
N MET A 201 11.37 10.28 -6.37
CA MET A 201 10.89 11.27 -7.34
C MET A 201 12.03 12.08 -7.96
N GLU A 202 13.09 12.37 -7.20
CA GLU A 202 14.29 13.05 -7.69
C GLU A 202 15.07 12.19 -8.69
N GLN A 203 15.29 10.90 -8.42
CA GLN A 203 15.90 9.96 -9.36
C GLN A 203 15.09 9.88 -10.67
N LYS A 204 13.75 9.74 -10.57
CA LYS A 204 12.86 9.71 -11.74
C LYS A 204 12.92 10.99 -12.58
N ARG A 205 13.13 12.17 -11.97
CA ARG A 205 13.30 13.44 -12.70
C ARG A 205 14.56 13.45 -13.57
N TYR A 206 15.64 12.80 -13.13
CA TYR A 206 16.91 12.75 -13.87
C TYR A 206 16.96 11.59 -14.88
N GLY A 207 16.27 10.50 -14.59
CA GLY A 207 16.05 9.36 -15.49
C GLY A 207 17.07 8.24 -15.32
N LEU A 208 17.22 7.42 -16.37
CA LEU A 208 18.08 6.24 -16.38
C LEU A 208 19.31 6.42 -17.28
N THR A 209 20.45 5.88 -16.85
CA THR A 209 21.65 5.69 -17.70
C THR A 209 21.37 4.68 -18.83
N PRO A 210 22.18 4.66 -19.91
CA PRO A 210 22.11 3.60 -20.93
C PRO A 210 22.06 2.16 -20.40
N LEU A 211 22.75 1.83 -19.29
CA LEU A 211 22.68 0.53 -18.60
C LEU A 211 21.45 0.40 -17.66
N LYS A 212 20.41 1.23 -17.84
CA LYS A 212 19.16 1.27 -17.07
C LYS A 212 19.32 1.48 -15.54
N LYS A 213 20.41 2.13 -15.09
CA LYS A 213 20.58 2.52 -13.68
C LYS A 213 19.98 3.91 -13.44
N ALA A 214 19.43 4.15 -12.25
CA ALA A 214 19.04 5.51 -11.85
C ALA A 214 20.27 6.44 -11.79
N VAL A 215 20.09 7.74 -12.06
CA VAL A 215 21.16 8.72 -11.82
C VAL A 215 21.39 8.89 -10.32
N ASP A 216 22.66 8.84 -9.93
CA ASP A 216 23.12 8.78 -8.54
C ASP A 216 23.01 10.15 -7.84
N ILE A 217 22.13 10.24 -6.82
CA ILE A 217 21.86 11.51 -6.12
C ILE A 217 23.08 11.99 -5.31
N GLU A 218 23.91 11.07 -4.80
CA GLU A 218 25.08 11.44 -4.00
C GLU A 218 26.12 12.13 -4.88
N LYS A 219 26.39 11.57 -6.06
CA LYS A 219 27.27 12.18 -7.08
C LYS A 219 26.71 13.49 -7.65
N ILE A 220 25.38 13.62 -7.75
CA ILE A 220 24.76 14.92 -8.04
C ILE A 220 25.09 15.93 -6.94
N LYS A 221 24.93 15.56 -5.66
CA LYS A 221 25.24 16.44 -4.51
C LYS A 221 26.72 16.83 -4.48
N GLU A 222 27.64 15.89 -4.75
CA GLU A 222 29.09 16.13 -4.88
C GLU A 222 29.40 17.17 -5.97
N LEU A 223 29.00 16.92 -7.22
CA LEU A 223 29.32 17.80 -8.36
C LEU A 223 28.60 19.16 -8.27
N VAL A 224 27.41 19.22 -7.66
CA VAL A 224 26.74 20.50 -7.33
C VAL A 224 27.49 21.26 -6.24
N SER A 225 28.09 20.59 -5.25
CA SER A 225 28.89 21.26 -4.22
C SER A 225 30.18 21.91 -4.76
N ILE A 226 30.68 21.43 -5.90
CA ILE A 226 31.80 22.04 -6.66
C ILE A 226 31.33 23.29 -7.43
N GLY A 227 30.02 23.47 -7.64
CA GLY A 227 29.41 24.68 -8.21
C GLY A 227 28.68 24.48 -9.54
N PHE A 228 28.57 23.26 -10.07
CA PHE A 228 27.89 22.99 -11.34
C PHE A 228 26.35 22.95 -11.19
N GLU A 229 25.62 23.33 -12.24
CA GLU A 229 24.15 23.32 -12.22
C GLU A 229 23.59 21.88 -12.16
N LYS A 230 22.64 21.65 -11.25
CA LYS A 230 22.05 20.33 -10.96
C LYS A 230 21.49 19.60 -12.20
N GLU A 231 20.96 20.32 -13.20
CA GLU A 231 20.46 19.68 -14.43
C GLU A 231 21.59 19.32 -15.43
N LEU A 232 22.68 20.11 -15.49
CA LEU A 232 23.88 19.77 -16.27
C LEU A 232 24.58 18.54 -15.68
N VAL A 233 24.76 18.55 -14.35
CA VAL A 233 25.36 17.46 -13.59
C VAL A 233 24.61 16.14 -13.81
N ALA A 234 23.28 16.17 -13.71
CA ALA A 234 22.45 14.98 -13.92
C ALA A 234 22.52 14.45 -15.37
N GLU A 235 22.60 15.33 -16.37
CA GLU A 235 22.76 14.93 -17.78
C GLU A 235 24.17 14.34 -18.05
N ALA A 236 25.22 14.94 -17.49
CA ALA A 236 26.60 14.45 -17.59
C ALA A 236 26.78 13.07 -16.93
N LEU A 237 26.25 12.88 -15.71
CA LEU A 237 26.26 11.59 -15.00
C LEU A 237 25.42 10.53 -15.74
N ARG A 238 24.27 10.91 -16.34
CA ARG A 238 23.44 9.97 -17.10
C ARG A 238 24.13 9.45 -18.37
N ARG A 239 24.90 10.31 -19.05
CA ARG A 239 25.73 9.92 -20.21
C ARG A 239 26.91 9.03 -19.81
N ASN A 240 27.51 9.30 -18.66
CA ASN A 240 28.73 8.64 -18.19
C ASN A 240 28.50 7.52 -17.16
N GLU A 241 27.32 6.87 -17.14
CA GLU A 241 27.04 5.70 -16.26
C GLU A 241 27.26 5.94 -14.75
N ASN A 242 27.02 7.15 -14.27
CA ASN A 242 27.34 7.61 -12.90
C ASN A 242 28.84 7.53 -12.53
N ASP A 243 29.74 7.68 -13.52
CA ASP A 243 31.17 7.94 -13.32
C ASP A 243 31.40 9.43 -13.03
N SER A 244 31.69 9.77 -11.77
CA SER A 244 31.89 11.17 -11.33
C SER A 244 33.05 11.85 -12.05
N GLN A 245 34.11 11.12 -12.42
CA GLN A 245 35.29 11.72 -13.04
C GLN A 245 35.00 12.10 -14.48
N LYS A 246 34.45 11.16 -15.28
CA LYS A 246 34.09 11.47 -16.68
C LYS A 246 33.01 12.55 -16.76
N ALA A 247 32.04 12.54 -15.83
CA ALA A 247 31.05 13.60 -15.75
C ALA A 247 31.67 14.96 -15.41
N LEU A 248 32.66 15.02 -14.50
CA LEU A 248 33.41 16.25 -14.21
C LEU A 248 34.24 16.74 -15.40
N ASP A 249 34.88 15.81 -16.13
CA ASP A 249 35.66 16.11 -17.33
C ASP A 249 34.75 16.72 -18.43
N ASP A 250 33.58 16.12 -18.67
CA ASP A 250 32.55 16.64 -19.62
C ASP A 250 31.93 17.98 -19.18
N LEU A 251 31.78 18.22 -17.88
CA LEU A 251 31.30 19.50 -17.35
C LEU A 251 32.38 20.60 -17.45
N THR A 252 33.65 20.23 -17.39
CA THR A 252 34.79 21.17 -17.43
C THR A 252 35.22 21.49 -18.87
N ASN A 253 35.06 20.55 -19.81
CA ASN A 253 35.29 20.80 -21.23
C ASN A 253 34.19 21.71 -21.82
N PRO A 254 34.52 22.89 -22.38
CA PRO A 254 33.53 23.81 -22.94
C PRO A 254 32.74 23.22 -24.12
N GLU A 255 33.33 22.31 -24.90
CA GLU A 255 32.64 21.68 -26.04
C GLU A 255 31.59 20.66 -25.57
N SER A 256 31.98 19.74 -24.68
CA SER A 256 31.06 18.79 -24.03
C SER A 256 29.94 19.51 -23.28
N ASN A 257 30.25 20.52 -22.48
CA ASN A 257 29.28 21.27 -21.68
C ASN A 257 28.28 22.02 -22.58
N SER A 258 28.74 22.65 -23.66
CA SER A 258 27.87 23.26 -24.68
C SER A 258 26.91 22.23 -25.33
N ALA A 259 27.41 21.06 -25.70
CA ALA A 259 26.59 19.97 -26.25
C ALA A 259 25.59 19.38 -25.24
N ILE A 260 25.92 19.42 -23.94
CA ILE A 260 25.01 19.06 -22.84
C ILE A 260 23.90 20.13 -22.70
N GLN A 261 24.25 21.42 -22.67
CA GLN A 261 23.29 22.54 -22.59
C GLN A 261 22.28 22.53 -23.74
N LEU A 262 22.75 22.42 -24.99
CA LEU A 262 21.90 22.37 -26.19
C LEU A 262 20.96 21.15 -26.20
N TYR A 263 21.41 20.00 -25.68
CA TYR A 263 20.57 18.82 -25.52
C TYR A 263 19.48 19.04 -24.46
N ILE A 264 19.81 19.61 -23.30
CA ILE A 264 18.83 19.90 -22.25
C ILE A 264 17.79 20.91 -22.76
N GLU A 265 18.21 21.95 -23.46
CA GLU A 265 17.31 22.91 -24.09
C GLU A 265 16.37 22.28 -25.13
N SER A 266 16.90 21.50 -26.07
CA SER A 266 16.06 20.83 -27.09
C SER A 266 15.10 19.83 -26.44
N ARG A 267 15.50 19.10 -25.41
CA ARG A 267 14.65 18.20 -24.62
C ARG A 267 13.63 18.94 -23.74
N LYS A 268 13.92 20.16 -23.27
CA LYS A 268 12.94 21.06 -22.64
C LYS A 268 11.90 21.50 -23.68
N ARG A 269 12.34 22.04 -24.82
CA ARG A 269 11.48 22.49 -25.93
C ARG A 269 10.58 21.37 -26.49
N LYS A 270 11.08 20.13 -26.64
CA LYS A 270 10.27 18.96 -27.06
C LYS A 270 9.17 18.63 -26.03
N ARG A 271 9.51 18.57 -24.74
CA ARG A 271 8.54 18.33 -23.65
C ARG A 271 7.47 19.41 -23.54
N CYS A 272 7.82 20.69 -23.72
CA CYS A 272 6.84 21.78 -23.71
C CYS A 272 5.81 21.66 -24.85
N ARG A 273 6.22 21.23 -26.05
CA ARG A 273 5.30 20.94 -27.16
C ARG A 273 4.38 19.77 -26.81
N GLN A 274 4.96 18.63 -26.43
CA GLN A 274 4.20 17.43 -26.06
C GLN A 274 3.18 17.69 -24.94
N ALA A 275 3.50 18.54 -23.96
CA ALA A 275 2.57 18.94 -22.90
C ALA A 275 1.43 19.84 -23.41
N ALA A 276 1.69 20.74 -24.37
CA ALA A 276 0.64 21.53 -25.01
C ALA A 276 -0.26 20.67 -25.91
N ASP A 277 0.33 19.75 -26.67
CA ASP A 277 -0.39 18.78 -27.51
C ASP A 277 -1.28 17.88 -26.64
N ALA A 278 -0.77 17.37 -25.52
CA ALA A 278 -1.54 16.56 -24.57
C ALA A 278 -2.72 17.32 -23.93
N LYS A 279 -2.55 18.61 -23.58
CA LYS A 279 -3.67 19.46 -23.13
C LYS A 279 -4.75 19.58 -24.21
N ILE A 280 -4.35 19.75 -25.48
CA ILE A 280 -5.27 19.84 -26.61
C ILE A 280 -6.04 18.51 -26.78
N GLU A 281 -5.38 17.36 -26.77
CA GLU A 281 -6.05 16.06 -26.86
C GLU A 281 -6.99 15.80 -25.67
N GLN A 282 -6.61 16.20 -24.45
CA GLN A 282 -7.47 16.08 -23.27
C GLN A 282 -8.76 16.90 -23.39
N LEU A 283 -8.67 18.14 -23.92
CA LEU A 283 -9.83 18.98 -24.19
C LEU A 283 -10.70 18.42 -25.34
N VAL A 284 -10.08 17.87 -26.39
CA VAL A 284 -10.80 17.19 -27.48
C VAL A 284 -11.52 15.93 -26.96
N ALA A 285 -10.90 15.15 -26.08
CA ALA A 285 -11.52 13.98 -25.45
C ALA A 285 -12.70 14.34 -24.52
N MET A 286 -12.74 15.56 -23.98
CA MET A 286 -13.90 16.10 -23.25
C MET A 286 -15.00 16.65 -24.20
N GLY A 287 -14.86 16.50 -25.52
CA GLY A 287 -15.87 16.85 -26.51
C GLY A 287 -15.74 18.25 -27.12
N PHE A 288 -14.68 19.01 -26.82
CA PHE A 288 -14.47 20.32 -27.43
C PHE A 288 -13.87 20.21 -28.84
N GLU A 289 -14.35 21.05 -29.77
CA GLU A 289 -13.87 21.06 -31.14
C GLU A 289 -12.39 21.46 -31.24
N ARG A 290 -11.56 20.59 -31.81
CA ARG A 290 -10.10 20.75 -31.93
C ARG A 290 -9.63 22.14 -32.44
N PRO A 291 -10.26 22.79 -33.45
CA PRO A 291 -9.87 24.14 -33.87
C PRO A 291 -10.06 25.17 -32.76
N ARG A 292 -11.21 25.16 -32.10
CA ARG A 292 -11.60 26.10 -31.04
C ARG A 292 -10.73 25.91 -29.79
N VAL A 293 -10.36 24.67 -29.47
CA VAL A 293 -9.35 24.33 -28.44
C VAL A 293 -7.99 24.94 -28.77
N ILE A 294 -7.50 24.79 -30.01
CA ILE A 294 -6.22 25.35 -30.45
C ILE A 294 -6.21 26.88 -30.39
N GLU A 295 -7.33 27.54 -30.72
CA GLU A 295 -7.48 28.99 -30.60
C GLU A 295 -7.46 29.46 -29.14
N ALA A 296 -8.19 28.78 -28.24
CA ALA A 296 -8.19 29.10 -26.81
C ALA A 296 -6.81 28.87 -26.15
N CYS A 297 -6.12 27.77 -26.49
CA CYS A 297 -4.73 27.54 -26.05
C CYS A 297 -3.75 28.62 -26.58
N ARG A 298 -3.98 29.16 -27.78
CA ARG A 298 -3.19 30.28 -28.33
C ARG A 298 -3.53 31.63 -27.69
N ALA A 299 -4.71 31.79 -27.11
CA ALA A 299 -5.16 33.02 -26.46
C ALA A 299 -4.51 33.27 -25.08
N GLY A 300 -3.64 32.38 -24.60
CA GLY A 300 -2.85 32.57 -23.38
C GLY A 300 -3.39 31.87 -22.12
N GLY A 301 -4.32 30.92 -22.26
CA GLY A 301 -4.76 30.09 -21.13
C GLY A 301 -3.70 29.04 -20.77
N ASP A 302 -2.94 29.27 -19.70
CA ASP A 302 -1.99 28.27 -19.17
C ASP A 302 -2.69 27.10 -18.46
N ASP A 303 -3.89 27.32 -17.91
CA ASP A 303 -4.66 26.35 -17.14
C ASP A 303 -5.85 25.77 -17.93
N ILE A 304 -6.07 24.46 -17.77
CA ILE A 304 -7.14 23.70 -18.43
C ILE A 304 -8.52 24.21 -17.99
N HIS A 305 -8.71 24.58 -16.72
CA HIS A 305 -10.00 25.13 -16.28
C HIS A 305 -10.30 26.50 -16.88
N GLN A 306 -9.28 27.35 -17.05
CA GLN A 306 -9.43 28.65 -17.73
C GLN A 306 -9.74 28.49 -19.22
N ILE A 307 -9.04 27.60 -19.93
CA ILE A 307 -9.34 27.25 -21.32
C ILE A 307 -10.78 26.72 -21.44
N MET A 308 -11.19 25.80 -20.54
CA MET A 308 -12.54 25.23 -20.54
C MET A 308 -13.61 26.30 -20.28
N LEU A 309 -13.41 27.21 -19.32
CA LEU A 309 -14.30 28.36 -19.09
C LEU A 309 -14.42 29.26 -20.33
N GLN A 310 -13.32 29.49 -21.04
CA GLN A 310 -13.29 30.27 -22.28
C GLN A 310 -13.96 29.54 -23.46
N LEU A 311 -13.96 28.20 -23.48
CA LEU A 311 -14.66 27.38 -24.46
C LEU A 311 -16.17 27.26 -24.19
N LEU A 312 -16.59 27.29 -22.92
CA LEU A 312 -18.02 27.38 -22.54
C LEU A 312 -18.61 28.79 -22.77
N GLY A 313 -17.78 29.84 -22.80
CA GLY A 313 -18.20 31.16 -23.23
C GLY A 313 -18.56 31.20 -24.72
N GLU A 314 -19.72 31.76 -25.06
CA GLU A 314 -20.14 31.89 -26.47
C GLU A 314 -19.45 33.06 -27.20
N PRO A 315 -19.08 32.88 -28.49
CA PRO A 315 -18.45 33.93 -29.31
C PRO A 315 -19.48 34.90 -29.90
N GLY A 316 -19.98 35.83 -29.08
CA GLY A 316 -21.06 36.75 -29.42
C GLY A 316 -20.68 38.07 -30.13
N SER A 317 -19.65 38.13 -30.99
CA SER A 317 -19.26 39.40 -31.63
C SER A 317 -18.54 39.28 -33.00
N ASN A 318 -19.32 39.37 -34.09
CA ASN A 318 -18.85 39.69 -35.44
C ASN A 318 -19.32 41.10 -35.85
N PRO A 319 -18.41 41.97 -36.33
CA PRO A 319 -18.72 43.03 -37.31
C PRO A 319 -17.91 42.79 -38.61
N THR A 320 -18.51 42.55 -39.78
CA THR A 320 -19.08 43.53 -40.73
C THR A 320 -18.16 44.72 -41.07
N ALA A 321 -17.94 45.16 -42.33
CA ALA A 321 -18.16 44.61 -43.69
C ALA A 321 -17.33 45.51 -44.69
N ALA A 322 -17.35 45.47 -46.04
CA ALA A 322 -18.11 44.76 -47.09
C ALA A 322 -17.37 44.84 -48.46
N ALA A 323 -17.78 44.01 -49.45
CA ALA A 323 -17.73 44.27 -50.91
C ALA A 323 -16.32 44.27 -51.62
N ASN A 324 -16.15 44.05 -52.94
CA ASN A 324 -17.11 43.64 -53.99
C ASN A 324 -16.46 43.00 -55.25
N ASN A 325 -17.28 42.36 -56.08
CA ASN A 325 -17.16 42.16 -57.56
C ASN A 325 -16.07 41.27 -58.21
N ASN A 326 -16.54 40.13 -58.73
CA ASN A 326 -16.45 39.65 -60.14
C ASN A 326 -15.15 39.76 -60.95
N ALA A 327 -14.64 38.60 -61.38
CA ALA A 327 -14.46 38.28 -62.81
C ALA A 327 -14.49 36.75 -63.06
N SER A 328 -15.10 36.31 -64.16
CA SER A 328 -15.16 34.90 -64.58
C SER A 328 -13.97 34.52 -65.47
N THR A 329 -13.61 33.24 -65.55
CA THR A 329 -13.47 32.45 -66.80
C THR A 329 -13.25 30.97 -66.49
N SER A 330 -13.75 30.08 -67.35
CA SER A 330 -13.68 28.62 -67.28
C SER A 330 -12.40 28.03 -67.90
N ILE A 331 -12.10 26.74 -67.62
CA ILE A 331 -11.96 25.69 -68.65
C ILE A 331 -11.76 24.26 -68.05
N SER A 332 -12.47 23.34 -68.70
CA SER A 332 -12.45 21.86 -68.79
C SER A 332 -11.45 20.95 -68.02
N MET A 333 -12.05 19.93 -67.39
CA MET A 333 -11.63 18.51 -67.24
C MET A 333 -11.59 17.75 -68.60
N PRO A 334 -11.22 16.44 -68.74
CA PRO A 334 -10.59 15.47 -67.80
C PRO A 334 -9.46 14.56 -68.39
N ASN A 335 -8.94 13.62 -67.56
CA ASN A 335 -8.84 12.16 -67.83
C ASN A 335 -7.45 11.46 -67.99
N ASN A 336 -7.28 10.37 -67.21
CA ASN A 336 -6.45 9.14 -67.32
C ASN A 336 -5.07 9.09 -68.03
N GLY A 337 -4.11 8.37 -67.42
CA GLY A 337 -2.93 7.87 -68.13
C GLY A 337 -1.76 7.25 -67.34
N GLU A 338 -1.97 6.23 -66.49
CA GLU A 338 -0.90 5.25 -66.18
C GLU A 338 -0.78 4.24 -67.36
N PRO A 339 0.40 3.66 -67.71
CA PRO A 339 1.21 2.89 -66.75
C PRO A 339 2.76 2.86 -66.93
N SER A 340 3.42 2.35 -65.87
CA SER A 340 4.61 1.48 -65.84
C SER A 340 5.68 1.48 -66.95
N SER A 341 6.94 1.69 -66.58
CA SER A 341 7.98 0.62 -66.62
C SER A 341 9.35 1.07 -66.06
N SER A 342 10.12 0.10 -65.56
CA SER A 342 11.45 0.25 -64.93
C SER A 342 12.60 0.45 -65.94
N ILE A 343 13.77 0.93 -65.48
CA ILE A 343 15.07 0.22 -65.64
C ILE A 343 16.17 0.86 -64.76
N ASN A 344 17.14 0.04 -64.38
CA ASN A 344 18.18 0.23 -63.35
C ASN A 344 19.39 1.07 -63.83
N ASN A 345 20.12 1.70 -62.88
CA ASN A 345 21.48 1.29 -62.41
C ASN A 345 22.01 2.28 -61.34
N GLU A 346 22.52 1.81 -60.19
CA GLU A 346 23.97 1.63 -59.85
C GLU A 346 24.84 2.90 -59.94
N ASN A 347 25.67 3.34 -58.99
CA ASN A 347 25.99 3.02 -57.56
C ASN A 347 26.38 4.39 -56.90
N VAL A 348 26.72 4.62 -55.61
CA VAL A 348 27.68 4.02 -54.65
C VAL A 348 27.40 4.67 -53.26
N GLU A 349 27.65 3.97 -52.14
CA GLU A 349 27.87 4.39 -50.71
C GLU A 349 27.23 5.69 -50.13
N GLY A 350 26.73 5.73 -48.89
CA GLY A 350 26.67 4.70 -47.84
C GLY A 350 26.80 5.31 -46.43
N ASP A 351 25.69 5.52 -45.73
CA ASP A 351 25.65 6.09 -44.36
C ASP A 351 24.54 5.38 -43.51
N PRO A 352 24.82 4.83 -42.31
CA PRO A 352 23.86 4.02 -41.56
C PRO A 352 23.27 4.73 -40.32
N ASP A 353 22.02 5.21 -40.41
CA ASP A 353 21.25 5.69 -39.26
C ASP A 353 19.79 5.16 -39.24
N SER A 354 19.20 5.16 -38.04
CA SER A 354 17.80 4.87 -37.71
C SER A 354 17.28 3.43 -37.95
N SER A 355 17.33 2.60 -36.89
CA SER A 355 16.59 1.33 -36.82
C SER A 355 16.14 0.92 -35.39
N PHE A 356 15.88 1.89 -34.51
CA PHE A 356 15.38 1.65 -33.15
C PHE A 356 14.29 2.65 -32.69
N GLU A 357 13.08 2.54 -33.22
CA GLU A 357 11.85 2.96 -32.53
C GLU A 357 10.83 1.81 -32.53
N GLU A 358 10.76 1.05 -31.42
CA GLU A 358 9.52 0.41 -30.93
C GLU A 358 9.73 -0.18 -29.52
N THR A 359 9.31 0.51 -28.45
CA THR A 359 9.13 -0.09 -27.10
C THR A 359 8.24 0.73 -26.16
N SER A 360 7.32 1.54 -26.69
CA SER A 360 6.54 2.54 -25.93
C SER A 360 5.35 1.98 -25.13
N ALA A 361 5.37 0.70 -24.75
CA ALA A 361 4.21 0.00 -24.17
C ALA A 361 4.53 -0.92 -22.96
N THR A 362 5.80 -1.19 -22.65
CA THR A 362 6.19 -2.19 -21.63
C THR A 362 6.82 -1.60 -20.36
N GLU A 363 7.41 -0.40 -20.41
CA GLU A 363 8.11 0.17 -19.25
C GLU A 363 7.16 0.66 -18.14
N ASP A 364 5.90 0.97 -18.46
CA ASP A 364 4.90 1.49 -17.53
C ASP A 364 4.18 0.39 -16.70
N VAL A 365 4.31 -0.88 -17.06
CA VAL A 365 3.72 -1.99 -16.28
C VAL A 365 4.58 -2.29 -15.04
N ASN A 366 5.84 -2.70 -15.24
CA ASN A 366 6.75 -3.05 -14.15
C ASN A 366 7.00 -1.89 -13.16
N GLY A 367 6.93 -0.64 -13.61
CA GLY A 367 7.04 0.52 -12.72
C GLY A 367 5.85 0.64 -11.78
N ARG A 368 4.62 0.55 -12.31
CA ARG A 368 3.39 0.63 -11.52
C ARG A 368 3.23 -0.55 -10.57
N ASP A 369 3.64 -1.75 -10.98
CA ASP A 369 3.54 -2.95 -10.13
C ASP A 369 4.49 -2.85 -8.91
N VAL A 370 5.76 -2.45 -9.11
CA VAL A 370 6.73 -2.28 -8.00
C VAL A 370 6.32 -1.13 -7.07
N GLU A 371 5.77 -0.04 -7.59
CA GLU A 371 5.27 1.05 -6.75
C GLU A 371 4.04 0.64 -5.94
N MET A 372 3.14 -0.17 -6.51
CA MET A 372 2.01 -0.74 -5.78
C MET A 372 2.46 -1.75 -4.71
N GLU A 373 3.49 -2.57 -5.00
CA GLU A 373 4.09 -3.47 -4.00
C GLU A 373 4.73 -2.69 -2.83
N ASP A 374 5.47 -1.60 -3.11
CA ASP A 374 6.08 -0.76 -2.07
C ASP A 374 5.00 -0.04 -1.22
N GLU A 375 3.87 0.38 -1.80
CA GLU A 375 2.74 0.93 -1.03
C GLU A 375 2.01 -0.15 -0.19
N LEU A 376 1.70 -1.32 -0.75
CA LEU A 376 1.10 -2.44 -0.02
C LEU A 376 2.01 -2.99 1.09
N ALA A 377 3.34 -2.94 0.88
CA ALA A 377 4.31 -3.32 1.90
C ALA A 377 4.38 -2.32 3.06
N ASN A 378 4.16 -1.02 2.82
CA ASN A 378 4.10 -0.01 3.88
C ASN A 378 2.87 -0.18 4.79
N ASP A 379 1.72 -0.57 4.24
CA ASP A 379 0.55 -0.94 5.04
C ASP A 379 0.80 -2.21 5.90
N LEU A 380 1.69 -3.09 5.43
CA LEU A 380 2.06 -4.33 6.11
C LEU A 380 3.11 -4.14 7.23
N THR A 381 4.00 -3.15 7.12
CA THR A 381 5.03 -2.82 8.12
C THR A 381 4.53 -1.89 9.24
N GLY A 382 3.22 -1.85 9.46
CA GLY A 382 2.55 -0.95 10.39
C GLY A 382 2.73 -1.27 11.89
N ASP A 383 1.69 -0.99 12.68
CA ASP A 383 1.72 -1.17 14.13
C ASP A 383 1.86 -2.64 14.53
N VAL A 384 3.00 -2.98 15.14
CA VAL A 384 3.37 -4.31 15.65
C VAL A 384 2.34 -4.86 16.66
N PHE A 385 1.56 -3.99 17.30
CA PHE A 385 0.53 -4.38 18.27
C PHE A 385 -0.90 -4.38 17.67
N ALA A 386 -1.10 -4.02 16.41
CA ALA A 386 -2.42 -4.00 15.76
C ALA A 386 -3.07 -5.40 15.67
N ASP A 387 -2.24 -6.43 15.64
CA ASP A 387 -2.61 -7.85 15.68
C ASP A 387 -3.13 -8.31 17.05
N TYR A 388 -2.81 -7.53 18.09
CA TYR A 388 -3.15 -7.77 19.49
C TYR A 388 -4.24 -6.82 20.01
N ASP A 389 -4.49 -5.71 19.32
CA ASP A 389 -5.56 -4.75 19.63
C ASP A 389 -6.94 -5.27 19.22
N ILE A 390 -7.35 -6.34 19.90
CA ILE A 390 -8.66 -6.99 19.77
C ILE A 390 -9.68 -6.19 20.58
N GLU A 391 -10.84 -5.91 19.98
CA GLU A 391 -12.04 -5.52 20.74
C GLU A 391 -12.61 -6.77 21.39
N VAL A 392 -12.72 -6.77 22.73
CA VAL A 392 -13.02 -7.98 23.55
C VAL A 392 -14.49 -8.07 23.99
N THR A 393 -15.36 -7.22 23.43
CA THR A 393 -16.78 -7.09 23.82
C THR A 393 -17.55 -8.39 23.56
N LYS A 394 -17.47 -8.90 22.33
CA LYS A 394 -18.12 -10.16 21.90
C LYS A 394 -17.55 -11.37 22.64
N GLU A 395 -16.27 -11.36 22.99
CA GLU A 395 -15.64 -12.39 23.83
C GLU A 395 -16.23 -12.41 25.24
N GLY A 396 -16.46 -11.24 25.87
CA GLY A 396 -17.11 -11.15 27.18
C GLY A 396 -18.58 -11.62 27.17
N GLU A 397 -19.32 -11.27 26.12
CA GLU A 397 -20.68 -11.77 25.87
C GLU A 397 -20.70 -13.30 25.73
N ALA A 398 -19.82 -13.85 24.89
CA ALA A 398 -19.72 -15.30 24.65
C ALA A 398 -19.26 -16.10 25.87
N ILE A 399 -18.32 -15.58 26.67
CA ILE A 399 -17.94 -16.19 27.96
C ILE A 399 -19.16 -16.29 28.88
N SER A 400 -19.97 -15.24 28.93
CA SER A 400 -21.18 -15.18 29.76
C SER A 400 -22.27 -16.13 29.24
N GLU A 401 -22.49 -16.20 27.92
CA GLU A 401 -23.37 -17.16 27.26
C GLU A 401 -23.00 -18.60 27.66
N TYR A 402 -21.75 -19.01 27.42
CA TYR A 402 -21.33 -20.40 27.62
C TYR A 402 -21.16 -20.84 29.08
N LEU A 403 -20.80 -19.93 30.00
CA LEU A 403 -20.83 -20.24 31.44
C LEU A 403 -22.26 -20.49 31.93
N SER A 404 -23.23 -19.68 31.50
CA SER A 404 -24.65 -19.88 31.88
C SER A 404 -25.21 -21.21 31.35
N LEU A 405 -24.79 -21.63 30.15
CA LEU A 405 -25.15 -22.94 29.58
C LEU A 405 -24.54 -24.10 30.38
N LEU A 406 -23.28 -24.00 30.83
CA LEU A 406 -22.63 -25.01 31.68
C LEU A 406 -23.31 -25.16 33.04
N ASP A 407 -23.76 -24.06 33.64
CA ASP A 407 -24.47 -24.09 34.93
C ASP A 407 -25.88 -24.70 34.79
N SER A 408 -26.56 -24.43 33.66
CA SER A 408 -27.82 -25.09 33.30
C SER A 408 -27.65 -26.61 33.11
N VAL A 409 -26.63 -27.03 32.35
CA VAL A 409 -26.29 -28.46 32.17
C VAL A 409 -25.96 -29.15 33.50
N ALA A 410 -25.22 -28.47 34.39
CA ALA A 410 -24.91 -28.97 35.72
C ALA A 410 -26.17 -29.13 36.59
N GLY A 411 -27.11 -28.17 36.54
CA GLY A 411 -28.41 -28.27 37.22
C GLY A 411 -29.21 -29.50 36.76
N ILE A 412 -29.34 -29.68 35.45
CA ILE A 412 -30.05 -30.84 34.86
C ILE A 412 -29.38 -32.17 35.25
N ALA A 413 -28.04 -32.21 35.33
CA ALA A 413 -27.32 -33.40 35.80
C ALA A 413 -27.58 -33.70 37.28
N ILE A 414 -27.67 -32.68 38.14
CA ILE A 414 -27.99 -32.83 39.57
C ILE A 414 -29.44 -33.29 39.78
N GLU A 415 -30.40 -32.80 39.00
CA GLU A 415 -31.78 -33.31 39.05
C GLU A 415 -31.89 -34.77 38.58
N LYS A 416 -31.17 -35.14 37.51
CA LYS A 416 -31.07 -36.54 37.04
C LYS A 416 -30.33 -37.49 37.99
N ALA A 417 -29.61 -36.97 38.98
CA ALA A 417 -28.93 -37.75 40.02
C ALA A 417 -29.73 -37.81 41.34
N ARG A 418 -30.93 -37.18 41.39
CA ARG A 418 -31.83 -37.16 42.55
C ARG A 418 -33.13 -37.95 42.34
N ASN A 419 -33.40 -38.37 41.10
CA ASN A 419 -34.53 -39.20 40.69
C ASN A 419 -34.04 -40.60 40.29
#